data_AF-G1VL69-F1
#
_entry.id   AF-G1VL69-F1
#
_cell.length_a   1.000
_cell.length_b   1.000
_cell.length_c   1.000
_cell.angle_alpha   90.00
_cell.angle_beta   90.00
_cell.angle_gamma   90.00
#
_symmetry.space_group_name_H-M   'P 1'
#
loop_
_entity.id
_entity.type
_entity.pdbx_description
1 polymer ?
#
loop_
_entity_poly.entity_id
_entity_poly.type
_entity_poly.pdbx_seq_one_letter_code
_entity_poly.pdbx_strand_id
1 'polypeptide(L)'
;MQQKEIGMQISAARKKLKYTQRELAEKLGVSDKTISKWERGVGYPDISLLLPLCRELGIEVSQLLGDEETDTQKQGNEKNLKNLADYAVLKVKENRERIQRWIWIMLSALAVLSIGICLLCNYVLEGAISWAWIAVVSVIYGWMILTALLMSHRYLIEKTMLVGMVMLFPYLYCLSLQLPISNFLPLSWTIAAAADVFAVLIYLVLLHSRISFWFKLTIIVILSGIFNSFVQWLTEGGLSQMLLQLFGNLFAAVILAIVGIYARGHAK
;
A
#
# COMPACT_ATOMS: atom_id res chain seq x y z
N MET A 1 -18.05 39.99 -37.82
CA MET A 1 -19.43 39.70 -37.35
C MET A 1 -19.40 39.01 -35.98
N GLN A 2 -18.57 37.98 -35.76
CA GLN A 2 -18.44 37.27 -34.47
C GLN A 2 -18.22 38.16 -33.22
N GLN A 3 -17.27 39.10 -33.21
CA GLN A 3 -16.97 39.89 -31.99
C GLN A 3 -18.15 40.72 -31.45
N LYS A 4 -19.03 41.20 -32.33
CA LYS A 4 -20.21 41.98 -31.94
C LYS A 4 -21.29 41.09 -31.32
N GLU A 5 -21.41 39.87 -31.82
CA GLU A 5 -22.34 38.84 -31.33
C GLU A 5 -21.96 38.37 -29.92
N ILE A 6 -20.66 38.14 -29.70
CA ILE A 6 -20.09 37.78 -28.41
C ILE A 6 -20.27 38.91 -27.38
N GLY A 7 -20.02 40.16 -27.79
CA GLY A 7 -20.30 41.34 -26.95
C GLY A 7 -21.78 41.47 -26.55
N MET A 8 -22.69 41.17 -27.46
CA MET A 8 -24.14 41.16 -27.19
C MET A 8 -24.53 40.05 -26.21
N GLN A 9 -23.95 38.85 -26.35
CA GLN A 9 -24.17 37.75 -25.41
C GLN A 9 -23.65 38.06 -24.00
N ILE A 10 -22.45 38.65 -23.87
CA ILE A 10 -21.90 39.11 -22.59
C ILE A 10 -22.84 40.14 -21.93
N SER A 11 -23.31 41.13 -22.70
CA SER A 11 -24.23 42.15 -22.19
C SER A 11 -25.58 41.56 -21.77
N ALA A 12 -26.11 40.60 -22.54
CA ALA A 12 -27.36 39.92 -22.24
C ALA A 12 -27.25 39.05 -20.97
N ALA A 13 -26.18 38.26 -20.83
CA ALA A 13 -25.93 37.43 -19.66
C ALA A 13 -25.74 38.28 -18.39
N ARG A 14 -24.98 39.38 -18.49
CA ARG A 14 -24.80 40.32 -17.37
C ARG A 14 -26.15 40.91 -16.92
N LYS A 15 -26.98 41.36 -17.87
CA LYS A 15 -28.30 41.94 -17.59
C LYS A 15 -29.26 40.91 -17.00
N LYS A 16 -29.18 39.64 -17.41
CA LYS A 16 -29.98 38.54 -16.85
C LYS A 16 -29.66 38.32 -15.36
N LEU A 17 -28.40 38.52 -14.97
CA LEU A 17 -27.94 38.46 -13.58
C LEU A 17 -28.10 39.79 -12.82
N LYS A 18 -28.65 40.83 -13.45
CA LYS A 18 -28.84 42.19 -12.91
C LYS A 18 -27.56 42.88 -12.45
N TYR A 19 -26.40 42.47 -12.94
CA TYR A 19 -25.13 43.11 -12.60
C TYR A 19 -24.94 44.43 -13.34
N THR A 20 -24.35 45.42 -12.70
CA THR A 20 -23.79 46.60 -13.37
C THR A 20 -22.46 46.26 -14.06
N GLN A 21 -22.02 47.07 -15.04
CA GLN A 21 -20.71 46.86 -15.67
C GLN A 21 -19.57 46.93 -14.65
N ARG A 22 -19.70 47.78 -13.62
CA ARG A 22 -18.75 47.90 -12.52
C ARG A 22 -18.69 46.64 -11.65
N GLU A 23 -19.85 46.08 -11.30
CA GLU A 23 -19.91 44.86 -10.49
C GLU A 23 -19.29 43.64 -11.18
N LEU A 24 -19.53 43.48 -12.49
CA LEU A 24 -18.90 42.42 -13.27
C LEU A 24 -17.37 42.64 -13.38
N ALA A 25 -16.95 43.89 -13.52
CA ALA A 25 -15.54 44.25 -13.58
C ALA A 25 -14.80 43.95 -12.27
N GLU A 26 -15.41 44.28 -11.12
CA GLU A 26 -14.88 43.98 -9.79
C GLU A 26 -14.71 42.47 -9.57
N LYS A 27 -15.70 41.66 -9.97
CA LYS A 27 -15.65 40.19 -9.87
C LYS A 27 -14.55 39.56 -10.72
N LEU A 28 -14.19 40.18 -11.84
CA LEU A 28 -13.19 39.69 -12.78
C LEU A 28 -11.82 40.35 -12.62
N GLY A 29 -11.67 41.30 -11.69
CA GLY A 29 -10.42 42.03 -11.47
C GLY A 29 -10.00 42.91 -12.64
N VAL A 30 -10.96 43.41 -13.42
CA VAL A 30 -10.71 44.30 -14.59
C VAL A 30 -11.39 45.65 -14.42
N SER A 31 -11.09 46.60 -15.31
CA SER A 31 -11.79 47.90 -15.32
C SER A 31 -13.18 47.80 -15.95
N ASP A 32 -14.12 48.61 -15.48
CA ASP A 32 -15.46 48.79 -16.06
C ASP A 32 -15.40 49.18 -17.55
N LYS A 33 -14.40 49.99 -17.93
CA LYS A 33 -14.11 50.34 -19.33
C LYS A 33 -13.75 49.12 -20.18
N THR A 34 -13.11 48.11 -19.59
CA THR A 34 -12.76 46.86 -20.26
C THR A 34 -14.03 46.05 -20.58
N ILE A 35 -14.95 45.94 -19.63
CA ILE A 35 -16.27 45.29 -19.84
C ILE A 35 -17.07 46.04 -20.92
N SER A 36 -17.11 47.37 -20.85
CA SER A 36 -17.78 48.22 -21.84
C SER A 36 -17.21 48.08 -23.26
N LYS A 37 -15.91 47.80 -23.38
CA LYS A 37 -15.25 47.51 -24.66
C LYS A 37 -15.69 46.16 -25.22
N TRP A 38 -15.71 45.12 -24.40
CA TRP A 38 -16.16 43.78 -24.80
C TRP A 38 -17.63 43.78 -25.20
N GLU A 39 -18.52 44.41 -24.42
CA GLU A 39 -19.96 44.47 -24.72
C GLU A 39 -20.27 45.20 -26.05
N ARG A 40 -19.44 46.16 -26.44
CA ARG A 40 -19.57 46.89 -27.72
C ARG A 40 -18.89 46.17 -28.89
N GLY A 41 -18.25 45.03 -28.65
CA GLY A 41 -17.47 44.30 -29.65
C GLY A 41 -16.20 45.01 -30.07
N VAL A 42 -15.70 45.95 -29.25
CA VAL A 42 -14.47 46.73 -29.50
C VAL A 42 -13.35 46.14 -28.63
N GLY A 43 -12.92 44.93 -29.00
CA GLY A 43 -11.91 44.15 -28.26
C GLY A 43 -12.48 42.86 -27.68
N TYR A 44 -11.59 41.98 -27.22
CA TYR A 44 -11.92 40.63 -26.77
C TYR A 44 -11.38 40.38 -25.36
N PRO A 45 -12.08 39.60 -24.52
CA PRO A 45 -11.50 39.13 -23.26
C PRO A 45 -10.28 38.24 -23.55
N ASP A 46 -9.20 38.45 -22.82
CA ASP A 46 -8.01 37.61 -22.90
C ASP A 46 -8.38 36.16 -22.52
N ILE A 47 -7.66 35.17 -23.07
CA ILE A 47 -7.87 33.74 -22.82
C ILE A 47 -7.88 33.43 -21.31
N SER A 48 -7.03 34.12 -20.55
CA SER A 48 -6.95 34.00 -19.09
C SER A 48 -8.22 34.46 -18.37
N LEU A 49 -8.97 35.40 -18.95
CA LEU A 49 -10.18 36.00 -18.40
C LEU A 49 -11.47 35.39 -18.97
N LEU A 50 -11.37 34.59 -20.04
CA LEU A 50 -12.51 33.96 -20.69
C LEU A 50 -13.22 32.95 -19.79
N LEU A 51 -12.47 32.06 -19.14
CA LEU A 51 -13.00 31.06 -18.20
C LEU A 51 -13.64 31.70 -16.95
N PRO A 52 -12.97 32.65 -16.25
CA PRO A 52 -13.59 33.41 -15.16
C PRO A 52 -14.86 34.16 -15.57
N LEU A 53 -14.85 34.85 -16.71
CA LEU A 53 -16.00 35.57 -17.25
C LEU A 53 -17.19 34.63 -17.48
N CYS A 54 -16.95 33.47 -18.09
CA CYS A 54 -17.97 32.46 -18.34
C CYS A 54 -18.56 31.89 -17.05
N ARG A 55 -17.73 31.61 -16.04
CA ARG A 55 -18.18 31.16 -14.72
C ARG A 55 -19.04 32.20 -14.00
N GLU A 56 -18.63 33.47 -13.99
CA GLU A 56 -19.40 34.55 -13.34
C GLU A 56 -20.71 34.85 -14.06
N LEU A 57 -20.76 34.68 -15.38
CA LEU A 57 -21.96 34.89 -16.19
C LEU A 57 -22.86 33.65 -16.30
N GLY A 58 -22.41 32.50 -15.80
CA GLY A 58 -23.15 31.23 -15.87
C GLY A 58 -23.38 30.74 -17.30
N ILE A 59 -22.45 31.05 -18.21
CA ILE A 59 -22.48 30.64 -19.62
C ILE A 59 -21.29 29.74 -19.91
N GLU A 60 -21.46 28.74 -20.76
CA GLU A 60 -20.36 27.90 -21.20
C GLU A 60 -19.52 28.62 -22.27
N VAL A 61 -18.22 28.35 -22.29
CA VAL A 61 -17.26 29.00 -23.22
C VAL A 61 -17.62 28.72 -24.68
N SER A 62 -18.12 27.50 -24.96
CA SER A 62 -18.69 27.05 -26.24
C SER A 62 -19.84 27.94 -26.69
N GLN A 63 -20.83 28.14 -25.80
CA GLN A 63 -21.98 28.98 -26.05
C GLN A 63 -21.60 30.45 -26.33
N LEU A 64 -20.57 30.96 -25.64
CA LEU A 64 -20.07 32.32 -25.84
C LEU A 64 -19.30 32.50 -27.16
N LEU A 65 -18.66 31.44 -27.67
CA LEU A 65 -17.89 31.48 -28.92
C LEU A 65 -18.73 31.23 -30.18
N GLY A 66 -20.03 30.97 -30.03
CA GLY A 66 -20.94 30.72 -31.14
C GLY A 66 -20.85 29.30 -31.71
N ASP A 67 -20.18 28.38 -31.00
CA ASP A 67 -20.30 26.96 -31.28
C ASP A 67 -21.60 26.49 -30.64
N GLU A 68 -22.60 26.18 -31.46
CA GLU A 68 -23.79 25.45 -31.00
C GLU A 68 -23.30 24.20 -30.26
N GLU A 69 -23.58 24.14 -28.95
CA GLU A 69 -23.26 22.98 -28.13
C GLU A 69 -24.03 21.78 -28.66
N THR A 70 -23.37 21.03 -29.53
CA THR A 70 -23.77 19.67 -29.85
C THR A 70 -23.33 18.78 -28.70
N ASP A 71 -24.24 17.91 -28.25
CA ASP A 71 -24.06 16.87 -27.22
C ASP A 71 -22.75 16.06 -27.39
N THR A 72 -22.21 16.08 -28.60
CA THR A 72 -20.94 15.51 -29.04
C THR A 72 -19.71 16.10 -28.33
N GLN A 73 -19.68 17.40 -27.99
CA GLN A 73 -18.52 18.03 -27.32
C GLN A 73 -18.46 17.74 -25.80
N LYS A 74 -19.61 17.67 -25.11
CA LYS A 74 -19.67 17.24 -23.69
C LYS A 74 -19.23 15.79 -23.53
N GLN A 75 -19.70 14.89 -24.39
CA GLN A 75 -19.18 13.51 -24.45
C GLN A 75 -17.70 13.44 -24.79
N GLY A 76 -17.21 14.29 -25.70
CA GLY A 76 -15.79 14.35 -26.09
C GLY A 76 -14.89 14.75 -24.92
N ASN A 77 -15.28 15.78 -24.16
CA ASN A 77 -14.50 16.28 -23.03
C ASN A 77 -14.49 15.28 -21.85
N GLU A 78 -15.62 14.64 -21.55
CA GLU A 78 -15.69 13.56 -20.56
C GLU A 78 -14.86 12.34 -20.97
N LYS A 79 -14.90 11.93 -22.24
CA LYS A 79 -14.07 10.84 -22.77
C LYS A 79 -12.58 11.18 -22.70
N ASN A 80 -12.19 12.39 -23.08
CA ASN A 80 -10.80 12.84 -22.99
C ASN A 80 -10.30 12.91 -21.55
N LEU A 81 -11.13 13.36 -20.62
CA LEU A 81 -10.78 13.40 -19.19
C LEU A 81 -10.65 11.99 -18.59
N LYS A 82 -11.55 11.06 -18.95
CA LYS A 82 -11.45 9.64 -18.57
C LYS A 82 -10.19 8.99 -19.15
N ASN A 83 -9.90 9.21 -20.44
CA ASN A 83 -8.68 8.71 -21.09
C ASN A 83 -7.41 9.24 -20.41
N LEU A 84 -7.39 10.50 -19.99
CA LEU A 84 -6.26 11.09 -19.28
C LEU A 84 -6.09 10.51 -17.87
N ALA A 85 -7.19 10.28 -17.16
CA ALA A 85 -7.21 9.64 -15.84
C ALA A 85 -6.76 8.17 -15.93
N ASP A 86 -7.27 7.41 -16.90
CA ASP A 86 -6.86 6.03 -17.16
C ASP A 86 -5.38 5.95 -17.55
N TYR A 87 -4.90 6.88 -18.37
CA TYR A 87 -3.48 7.02 -18.69
C TYR A 87 -2.63 7.31 -17.45
N ALA A 88 -3.08 8.21 -16.56
CA ALA A 88 -2.38 8.51 -15.32
C ALA A 88 -2.32 7.28 -14.39
N VAL A 89 -3.43 6.54 -14.24
CA VAL A 89 -3.48 5.31 -13.42
C VAL A 89 -2.57 4.23 -14.00
N LEU A 90 -2.57 4.02 -15.32
CA LEU A 90 -1.68 3.07 -16.00
C LEU A 90 -0.21 3.44 -15.80
N LYS A 91 0.14 4.73 -15.93
CA LYS A 91 1.51 5.21 -15.76
C LYS A 91 2.00 5.06 -14.30
N VAL A 92 1.11 5.27 -13.32
CA VAL A 92 1.41 5.00 -11.90
C VAL A 92 1.64 3.50 -11.67
N LYS A 93 0.80 2.64 -12.24
CA LYS A 93 0.93 1.18 -12.14
C LYS A 93 2.26 0.71 -12.77
N GLU A 94 2.59 1.20 -13.96
CA GLU A 94 3.85 0.88 -14.64
C GLU A 94 5.07 1.33 -13.84
N ASN A 95 5.05 2.56 -13.31
CA ASN A 95 6.13 3.06 -12.44
C ASN A 95 6.30 2.20 -11.18
N ARG A 96 5.20 1.75 -10.56
CA ARG A 96 5.24 0.87 -9.39
C ARG A 96 5.87 -0.48 -9.72
N GLU A 97 5.43 -1.12 -10.81
CA GLU A 97 5.99 -2.41 -11.26
C GLU A 97 7.47 -2.29 -11.64
N ARG A 98 7.86 -1.16 -12.25
CA ARG A 98 9.25 -0.84 -12.58
C ARG A 98 10.10 -0.71 -11.31
N ILE A 99 9.66 0.08 -10.34
CA ILE A 99 10.36 0.26 -9.05
C ILE A 99 10.51 -1.09 -8.34
N GLN A 100 9.44 -1.88 -8.26
CA GLN A 100 9.44 -3.18 -7.61
C GLN A 100 10.39 -4.16 -8.30
N ARG A 101 10.46 -4.15 -9.63
CA ARG A 101 11.43 -4.93 -10.40
C ARG A 101 12.88 -4.53 -10.09
N TRP A 102 13.18 -3.23 -10.06
CA TRP A 102 14.51 -2.74 -9.70
C TRP A 102 14.90 -3.09 -8.26
N ILE A 103 13.98 -2.96 -7.32
CA ILE A 103 14.17 -3.38 -5.92
C ILE A 103 14.51 -4.88 -5.86
N TRP A 104 13.75 -5.72 -6.56
CA TRP A 104 13.98 -7.16 -6.60
C TRP A 104 15.34 -7.52 -7.22
N ILE A 105 15.74 -6.86 -8.32
CA ILE A 105 17.04 -7.04 -8.97
C ILE A 105 18.17 -6.66 -8.00
N MET A 106 18.08 -5.49 -7.35
CA MET A 106 19.10 -5.02 -6.42
C MET A 106 19.26 -5.94 -5.21
N LEU A 107 18.16 -6.39 -4.62
CA LEU A 107 18.18 -7.33 -3.49
C LEU A 107 18.73 -8.70 -3.88
N SER A 108 18.42 -9.18 -5.09
CA SER A 108 18.96 -10.44 -5.61
C SER A 108 20.46 -10.34 -5.86
N ALA A 109 20.94 -9.22 -6.42
CA ALA A 109 22.37 -8.98 -6.59
C ALA A 109 23.10 -8.93 -5.24
N LEU A 110 22.52 -8.27 -4.24
CA LEU A 110 23.06 -8.23 -2.89
C LEU A 110 23.13 -9.62 -2.24
N ALA A 111 22.11 -10.46 -2.43
CA ALA A 111 22.11 -11.84 -1.93
C ALA A 111 23.22 -12.69 -2.57
N VAL A 112 23.44 -12.55 -3.88
CA VAL A 112 24.52 -13.23 -4.60
C VAL A 112 25.90 -12.76 -4.12
N LEU A 113 26.07 -11.44 -3.95
CA LEU A 113 27.31 -10.89 -3.40
C LEU A 113 27.57 -11.39 -1.98
N SER A 114 26.53 -11.41 -1.13
CA SER A 114 26.63 -11.94 0.23
C SER A 114 27.06 -13.41 0.25
N ILE A 115 26.48 -14.25 -0.62
CA ILE A 115 26.89 -15.66 -0.79
C ILE A 115 28.36 -15.76 -1.21
N GLY A 116 28.77 -14.97 -2.20
CA GLY A 116 30.15 -14.96 -2.70
C GLY A 116 31.16 -14.57 -1.62
N ILE A 117 30.85 -13.54 -0.82
CA ILE A 117 31.68 -13.07 0.29
C ILE A 117 31.80 -14.17 1.36
N CYS A 118 30.69 -14.78 1.78
CA CYS A 118 30.72 -15.86 2.78
C CYS A 118 31.57 -17.05 2.33
N LEU A 119 31.45 -17.48 1.07
CA LEU A 119 32.25 -18.57 0.51
C LEU A 119 33.73 -18.21 0.42
N LEU A 120 34.05 -17.00 -0.05
CA LEU A 120 35.43 -16.53 -0.15
C LEU A 120 36.09 -16.44 1.23
N CYS A 121 35.41 -15.84 2.20
CA CYS A 121 35.93 -15.73 3.57
C CYS A 121 36.19 -17.10 4.20
N ASN A 122 35.27 -18.05 4.04
CA ASN A 122 35.47 -19.38 4.59
C ASN A 122 36.62 -20.15 3.90
N TYR A 123 36.71 -20.06 2.58
CA TYR A 123 37.82 -20.66 1.83
C TYR A 123 39.18 -20.08 2.24
N VAL A 124 39.29 -18.77 2.42
CA VAL A 124 40.54 -18.11 2.82
C VAL A 124 40.94 -18.45 4.26
N LEU A 125 39.98 -18.57 5.17
CA LEU A 125 40.26 -18.82 6.59
C LEU A 125 40.58 -20.29 6.90
N GLU A 126 39.90 -21.23 6.26
CA GLU A 126 39.96 -22.65 6.63
C GLU A 126 40.52 -23.54 5.53
N GLY A 127 40.71 -23.02 4.31
CA GLY A 127 41.16 -23.80 3.15
C GLY A 127 40.13 -24.83 2.65
N ALA A 128 38.93 -24.86 3.24
CA ALA A 128 37.83 -25.76 2.92
C ALA A 128 36.48 -25.05 3.11
N ILE A 129 35.40 -25.63 2.58
CA ILE A 129 34.04 -25.12 2.75
C ILE A 129 33.40 -25.83 3.96
N SER A 130 33.40 -25.20 5.15
CA SER A 130 32.87 -25.81 6.38
C SER A 130 31.53 -25.19 6.82
N TRP A 131 31.51 -23.91 7.23
CA TRP A 131 30.31 -23.23 7.74
C TRP A 131 29.62 -22.36 6.70
N ALA A 132 30.32 -22.00 5.61
CA ALA A 132 29.74 -21.12 4.59
C ALA A 132 28.50 -21.72 3.92
N TRP A 133 28.38 -23.04 3.83
CA TRP A 133 27.18 -23.70 3.33
C TRP A 133 25.91 -23.33 4.13
N ILE A 134 26.00 -23.21 5.45
CA ILE A 134 24.88 -22.80 6.32
C ILE A 134 24.45 -21.36 5.99
N ALA A 135 25.43 -20.47 5.77
CA ALA A 135 25.16 -19.10 5.35
C ALA A 135 24.49 -19.06 3.97
N VAL A 136 24.96 -19.87 3.02
CA VAL A 136 24.37 -19.97 1.68
C VAL A 136 22.91 -20.40 1.74
N VAL A 137 22.62 -21.50 2.45
CA VAL A 137 21.27 -22.04 2.59
C VAL A 137 20.33 -21.04 3.29
N SER A 138 20.82 -20.32 4.30
CA SER A 138 20.08 -19.23 4.99
C SER A 138 19.75 -18.06 4.06
N VAL A 139 20.72 -17.61 3.26
CA VAL A 139 20.53 -16.50 2.31
C VAL A 139 19.54 -16.89 1.22
N ILE A 140 19.62 -18.12 0.69
CA ILE A 140 18.67 -18.64 -0.30
C ILE A 140 17.25 -18.69 0.29
N TYR A 141 17.09 -19.20 1.52
CA TYR A 141 15.80 -19.23 2.21
C TYR A 141 15.20 -17.83 2.37
N GLY A 142 15.98 -16.88 2.87
CA GLY A 142 15.55 -15.49 3.01
C GLY A 142 15.19 -14.84 1.66
N TRP A 143 15.97 -15.10 0.62
CA TRP A 143 15.72 -14.59 -0.73
C TRP A 143 14.41 -15.13 -1.34
N MET A 144 14.07 -16.40 -1.09
CA MET A 144 12.81 -16.99 -1.55
C MET A 144 11.59 -16.33 -0.87
N ILE A 145 11.64 -16.12 0.44
CA ILE A 145 10.57 -15.41 1.17
C ILE A 145 10.43 -13.97 0.67
N LEU A 146 11.57 -13.27 0.50
CA LEU A 146 11.60 -11.89 0.03
C LEU A 146 11.03 -11.77 -1.40
N THR A 147 11.34 -12.72 -2.27
CA THR A 147 10.79 -12.78 -3.63
C THR A 147 9.28 -13.01 -3.59
N ALA A 148 8.79 -13.90 -2.73
CA ALA A 148 7.35 -14.12 -2.55
C ALA A 148 6.63 -12.85 -2.03
N LEU A 149 7.27 -12.11 -1.13
CA LEU A 149 6.76 -10.85 -0.58
C LEU A 149 6.71 -9.75 -1.66
N LEU A 150 7.76 -9.65 -2.47
CA LEU A 150 7.83 -8.62 -3.51
C LEU A 150 6.94 -8.93 -4.69
N MET A 151 6.79 -10.18 -5.15
CA MET A 151 6.02 -10.48 -6.37
C MET A 151 4.51 -10.63 -6.15
N SER A 152 4.06 -10.84 -4.91
CA SER A 152 2.65 -11.11 -4.64
C SER A 152 1.83 -9.81 -4.47
N HIS A 153 1.00 -9.49 -5.46
CA HIS A 153 0.08 -8.34 -5.37
C HIS A 153 -1.27 -8.67 -4.74
N ARG A 154 -1.74 -9.91 -4.95
CA ARG A 154 -3.04 -10.39 -4.48
C ARG A 154 -2.80 -11.61 -3.60
N TYR A 155 -3.43 -11.64 -2.43
CA TYR A 155 -3.19 -12.66 -1.40
C TYR A 155 -1.71 -12.69 -0.96
N LEU A 156 -1.13 -11.51 -0.72
CA LEU A 156 0.26 -11.31 -0.31
C LEU A 156 0.61 -12.21 0.88
N ILE A 157 -0.16 -12.07 1.96
CA ILE A 157 0.08 -12.76 3.24
C ILE A 157 0.01 -14.28 3.06
N GLU A 158 -1.02 -14.78 2.36
CA GLU A 158 -1.23 -16.22 2.14
C GLU A 158 -0.07 -16.85 1.36
N LYS A 159 0.37 -16.21 0.27
CA LYS A 159 1.45 -16.74 -0.56
C LYS A 159 2.80 -16.69 0.15
N THR A 160 3.10 -15.61 0.88
CA THR A 160 4.34 -15.52 1.66
C THR A 160 4.39 -16.54 2.77
N MET A 161 3.25 -16.76 3.43
CA MET A 161 3.13 -17.74 4.50
C MET A 161 3.30 -19.16 3.96
N LEU A 162 2.66 -19.49 2.83
CA LEU A 162 2.83 -20.78 2.16
C LEU A 162 4.28 -21.04 1.75
N VAL A 163 4.97 -20.06 1.16
CA VAL A 163 6.38 -20.20 0.77
C VAL A 163 7.26 -20.41 1.99
N GLY A 164 7.04 -19.66 3.08
CA GLY A 164 7.75 -19.85 4.35
C GLY A 164 7.58 -21.27 4.89
N MET A 165 6.34 -21.75 5.00
CA MET A 165 6.01 -23.09 5.50
C MET A 165 6.71 -24.19 4.70
N VAL A 166 6.57 -24.15 3.37
CA VAL A 166 7.10 -25.20 2.49
C VAL A 166 8.63 -25.19 2.48
N MET A 167 9.26 -24.01 2.45
CA MET A 167 10.71 -23.88 2.35
C MET A 167 11.44 -24.06 3.68
N LEU A 168 10.74 -23.98 4.81
CA LEU A 168 11.32 -24.19 6.13
C LEU A 168 11.83 -25.63 6.33
N PHE A 169 11.11 -26.64 5.83
CA PHE A 169 11.52 -28.05 5.99
C PHE A 169 12.82 -28.40 5.22
N PRO A 170 12.97 -28.06 3.93
CA PRO A 170 14.24 -28.21 3.21
C PRO A 170 15.39 -27.45 3.88
N TYR A 171 15.13 -26.24 4.37
CA TYR A 171 16.12 -25.44 5.09
C TYR A 171 16.63 -26.17 6.35
N LEU A 172 15.71 -26.67 7.19
CA LEU A 172 16.06 -27.41 8.40
C LEU A 172 16.75 -28.74 8.09
N TYR A 173 16.36 -29.42 7.01
CA TYR A 173 17.04 -30.63 6.55
C TYR A 173 18.49 -30.35 6.14
N CYS A 174 18.74 -29.30 5.36
CA CYS A 174 20.10 -28.89 5.00
C CYS A 174 20.95 -28.55 6.24
N LEU A 175 20.35 -27.91 7.26
CA LEU A 175 21.01 -27.59 8.52
C LEU A 175 21.38 -28.84 9.32
N SER A 176 20.51 -29.86 9.27
CA SER A 176 20.71 -31.12 10.00
C SER A 176 21.89 -31.95 9.50
N LEU A 177 22.27 -31.80 8.22
CA LEU A 177 23.39 -32.56 7.65
C LEU A 177 24.74 -32.15 8.25
N GLN A 178 24.83 -30.92 8.77
CA GLN A 178 26.09 -30.34 9.24
C GLN A 178 26.21 -30.30 10.78
N LEU A 179 25.07 -30.38 11.49
CA LEU A 179 25.06 -30.31 12.96
C LEU A 179 25.22 -31.71 13.58
N PRO A 180 26.25 -31.95 14.41
CA PRO A 180 26.48 -33.24 15.06
C PRO A 180 25.57 -33.43 16.30
N ILE A 181 24.30 -33.04 16.20
CA ILE A 181 23.33 -33.09 17.29
C ILE A 181 22.37 -34.25 17.01
N SER A 182 22.42 -35.28 17.87
CA SER A 182 21.44 -36.37 17.84
C SER A 182 20.03 -35.79 18.06
N ASN A 183 19.06 -36.24 17.27
CA ASN A 183 17.65 -35.79 17.30
C ASN A 183 17.35 -34.35 16.83
N PHE A 184 18.29 -33.65 16.18
CA PHE A 184 18.02 -32.31 15.64
C PHE A 184 16.85 -32.26 14.65
N LEU A 185 16.76 -33.23 13.74
CA LEU A 185 15.72 -33.27 12.70
C LEU A 185 14.30 -33.46 13.27
N PRO A 186 14.03 -34.53 14.05
CA PRO A 186 12.72 -34.74 14.65
C PRO A 186 12.26 -33.56 15.51
N LEU A 187 13.16 -32.98 16.32
CA LEU A 187 12.86 -31.82 17.15
C LEU A 187 12.57 -30.57 16.30
N SER A 188 13.42 -30.26 15.32
CA SER A 188 13.23 -29.06 14.49
C SER A 188 11.98 -29.14 13.62
N TRP A 189 11.66 -30.31 13.06
CA TRP A 189 10.45 -30.48 12.25
C TRP A 189 9.17 -30.42 13.08
N THR A 190 9.18 -30.95 14.31
CA THR A 190 8.03 -30.85 15.21
C THR A 190 7.77 -29.41 15.63
N ILE A 191 8.82 -28.65 15.95
CA ILE A 191 8.71 -27.21 16.24
C ILE A 191 8.24 -26.43 15.01
N ALA A 192 8.81 -26.71 13.83
CA ALA A 192 8.42 -26.06 12.57
C ALA A 192 6.94 -26.30 12.23
N ALA A 193 6.48 -27.55 12.30
CA ALA A 193 5.08 -27.89 12.06
C ALA A 193 4.13 -27.20 13.05
N ALA A 194 4.50 -27.13 14.33
CA ALA A 194 3.72 -26.40 15.33
C ALA A 194 3.69 -24.88 15.06
N ALA A 195 4.81 -24.31 14.60
CA ALA A 195 4.90 -22.90 14.22
C ALA A 195 4.02 -22.58 13.00
N ASP A 196 3.98 -23.47 12.02
CA ASP A 196 3.12 -23.35 10.84
C ASP A 196 1.63 -23.37 11.24
N VAL A 197 1.23 -24.32 12.09
CA VAL A 197 -0.15 -24.37 12.64
C VAL A 197 -0.48 -23.08 13.40
N PHE A 198 0.44 -22.60 14.24
CA PHE A 198 0.28 -21.36 14.98
C PHE A 198 0.11 -20.14 14.05
N ALA A 199 0.91 -20.04 12.98
CA ALA A 199 0.78 -18.99 11.98
C ALA A 199 -0.59 -19.03 11.27
N VAL A 200 -1.10 -20.22 10.93
CA VAL A 200 -2.46 -20.37 10.35
C VAL A 200 -3.53 -19.90 11.32
N LEU A 201 -3.43 -20.27 12.60
CA LEU A 201 -4.39 -19.84 13.62
C LEU A 201 -4.40 -18.32 13.78
N ILE A 202 -3.24 -17.66 13.82
CA ILE A 202 -3.15 -16.20 13.83
C ILE A 202 -3.80 -15.60 12.59
N TYR A 203 -3.46 -16.12 11.40
CA TYR A 203 -4.02 -15.64 10.14
C TYR A 203 -5.56 -15.74 10.13
N LEU A 204 -6.13 -16.85 10.59
CA LEU A 204 -7.58 -17.05 10.70
C LEU A 204 -8.22 -16.08 11.71
N VAL A 205 -7.59 -15.86 12.87
CA VAL A 205 -8.08 -14.89 13.86
C VAL A 205 -8.07 -13.47 13.29
N LEU A 206 -7.04 -13.10 12.54
CA LEU A 206 -6.93 -11.76 11.95
C LEU A 206 -7.94 -11.52 10.84
N LEU A 207 -8.06 -12.43 9.87
CA LEU A 207 -8.90 -12.22 8.67
C LEU A 207 -10.36 -12.65 8.83
N HIS A 208 -10.63 -13.75 9.56
CA HIS A 208 -11.95 -14.36 9.56
C HIS A 208 -12.82 -14.00 10.77
N SER A 209 -12.22 -13.42 11.82
CA SER A 209 -13.00 -13.04 13.01
C SER A 209 -13.60 -11.62 12.86
N ARG A 210 -14.91 -11.50 13.10
CA ARG A 210 -15.65 -10.21 13.17
C ARG A 210 -15.51 -9.52 14.54
N ILE A 211 -14.51 -9.89 15.32
CA ILE A 211 -14.33 -9.42 16.69
C ILE A 211 -13.55 -8.10 16.68
N SER A 212 -13.72 -7.27 17.71
CA SER A 212 -12.94 -6.04 17.90
C SER A 212 -11.43 -6.32 17.94
N PHE A 213 -10.64 -5.36 17.45
CA PHE A 213 -9.18 -5.41 17.39
C PHE A 213 -8.55 -5.88 18.72
N TRP A 214 -8.99 -5.32 19.85
CA TRP A 214 -8.44 -5.66 21.16
C TRP A 214 -8.66 -7.12 21.55
N PHE A 215 -9.81 -7.69 21.22
CA PHE A 215 -10.07 -9.11 21.47
C PHE A 215 -9.29 -10.03 20.52
N LYS A 216 -9.03 -9.60 19.27
CA LYS A 216 -8.09 -10.34 18.39
C LYS A 216 -6.71 -10.42 19.02
N LEU A 217 -6.23 -9.30 19.57
CA LEU A 217 -4.93 -9.22 20.26
C LEU A 217 -4.89 -10.14 21.49
N THR A 218 -5.95 -10.14 22.32
CA THR A 218 -6.07 -11.07 23.47
C THR A 218 -5.97 -12.53 23.03
N ILE A 219 -6.69 -12.94 21.97
CA ILE A 219 -6.64 -14.31 21.45
C ILE A 219 -5.22 -14.66 20.95
N ILE A 220 -4.57 -13.74 20.23
CA ILE A 220 -3.19 -13.93 19.73
C ILE A 220 -2.21 -14.14 20.90
N VAL A 221 -2.33 -13.37 21.99
CA VAL A 221 -1.47 -13.52 23.17
C VAL A 221 -1.69 -14.87 23.86
N ILE A 222 -2.94 -15.33 23.97
CA ILE A 222 -3.25 -16.64 24.54
C ILE A 222 -2.65 -17.76 23.68
N LEU A 223 -2.87 -17.71 22.35
CA LEU A 223 -2.31 -18.69 21.42
C LEU A 223 -0.77 -18.70 21.48
N SER A 224 -0.14 -17.53 21.60
CA SER A 224 1.32 -17.39 21.75
C SER A 224 1.83 -18.07 23.02
N GLY A 225 1.10 -17.94 24.13
CA GLY A 225 1.40 -18.68 25.37
C GLY A 225 1.33 -20.19 25.21
N ILE A 226 0.29 -20.70 24.56
CA ILE A 226 0.15 -22.14 24.30
C ILE A 226 1.30 -22.64 23.44
N PHE A 227 1.62 -21.94 22.35
CA PHE A 227 2.71 -22.31 21.46
C PHE A 227 4.06 -22.31 22.19
N ASN A 228 4.35 -21.27 22.97
CA ASN A 228 5.61 -21.17 23.70
C ASN A 228 5.75 -22.25 24.78
N SER A 229 4.66 -22.57 25.51
CA SER A 229 4.67 -23.68 26.48
C SER A 229 4.91 -25.03 25.80
N PHE A 230 4.34 -25.24 24.62
CA PHE A 230 4.60 -26.44 23.81
C PHE A 230 6.08 -26.54 23.39
N VAL A 231 6.67 -25.45 22.91
CA VAL A 231 8.10 -25.41 22.53
C VAL A 231 8.98 -25.71 23.74
N GLN A 232 8.72 -25.08 24.89
CA GLN A 232 9.49 -25.33 26.11
C GLN A 232 9.40 -26.77 26.58
N TRP A 233 8.21 -27.37 26.52
CA TRP A 233 8.03 -28.79 26.85
C TRP A 233 8.88 -29.69 25.94
N LEU A 234 8.99 -29.36 24.65
CA LEU A 234 9.85 -30.09 23.71
C LEU A 234 11.35 -29.87 23.93
N THR A 235 11.77 -28.69 24.39
CA THR A 235 13.19 -28.31 24.54
C THR A 235 13.72 -28.46 25.98
N GLU A 236 13.10 -29.30 26.80
CA GLU A 236 13.47 -29.53 28.22
C GLU A 236 13.44 -28.26 29.11
N GLY A 237 12.60 -27.29 28.76
CA GLY A 237 12.35 -26.13 29.61
C GLY A 237 11.73 -26.57 30.94
N GLY A 238 12.37 -26.22 32.07
CA GLY A 238 11.88 -26.57 33.39
C GLY A 238 10.43 -26.12 33.61
N LEU A 239 9.64 -26.91 34.33
CA LEU A 239 8.21 -26.66 34.58
C LEU A 239 7.93 -25.26 35.18
N SER A 240 8.88 -24.73 35.95
CA SER A 240 8.83 -23.37 36.49
C SER A 240 8.89 -22.27 35.43
N GLN A 241 9.75 -22.41 34.41
CA GLN A 241 9.85 -21.46 33.30
C GLN A 241 8.61 -21.51 32.43
N MET A 242 8.09 -22.72 32.18
CA MET A 242 6.85 -22.92 31.45
C MET A 242 5.67 -22.23 32.13
N LEU A 243 5.51 -22.43 33.44
CA LEU A 243 4.45 -21.79 34.22
C LEU A 243 4.61 -20.25 34.24
N LEU A 244 5.81 -19.74 34.48
CA LEU A 244 6.07 -18.29 34.55
C LEU A 244 5.60 -17.59 33.27
N GLN A 245 5.92 -18.17 32.11
CA GLN A 245 5.61 -17.57 30.81
C GLN A 245 4.13 -17.70 30.46
N LEU A 246 3.50 -18.81 30.85
CA LEU A 246 2.05 -19.03 30.70
C LEU A 246 1.26 -18.01 31.55
N PHE A 247 1.65 -17.81 32.81
CA PHE A 247 1.06 -16.78 33.68
C PHE A 247 1.29 -15.36 33.15
N GLY A 248 2.50 -15.05 32.66
CA GLY A 248 2.80 -13.76 32.04
C GLY A 248 1.92 -13.46 30.83
N ASN A 249 1.74 -14.44 29.94
CA ASN A 249 0.89 -14.29 28.76
C ASN A 249 -0.60 -14.21 29.11
N LEU A 250 -1.08 -14.96 30.11
CA LEU A 250 -2.45 -14.84 30.62
C LEU A 250 -2.70 -13.46 31.23
N PHE A 251 -1.76 -12.94 32.00
CA PHE A 251 -1.86 -11.61 32.59
C PHE A 251 -1.93 -10.52 31.51
N ALA A 252 -1.06 -10.59 30.50
CA ALA A 252 -1.09 -9.70 29.35
C ALA A 252 -2.43 -9.80 28.59
N ALA A 253 -2.95 -11.01 28.38
CA ALA A 253 -4.23 -11.24 27.73
C ALA A 253 -5.41 -10.58 28.50
N VAL A 254 -5.42 -10.70 29.82
CA VAL A 254 -6.44 -10.08 30.70
C VAL A 254 -6.38 -8.56 30.61
N ILE A 255 -5.18 -7.95 30.69
CA ILE A 255 -5.03 -6.50 30.54
C ILE A 255 -5.59 -6.03 29.20
N LEU A 256 -5.24 -6.71 28.11
CA LEU A 256 -5.71 -6.36 26.77
C LEU A 256 -7.22 -6.51 26.61
N ALA A 257 -7.82 -7.50 27.27
CA ALA A 257 -9.26 -7.67 27.29
C ALA A 257 -9.94 -6.51 28.04
N ILE A 258 -9.41 -6.10 29.19
CA ILE A 258 -9.93 -4.96 29.97
C ILE A 258 -9.82 -3.66 29.16
N VAL A 259 -8.65 -3.39 28.55
CA VAL A 259 -8.45 -2.23 27.67
C VAL A 259 -9.43 -2.28 26.50
N GLY A 260 -9.68 -3.46 25.93
CA GLY A 260 -10.64 -3.65 24.85
C GLY A 260 -12.08 -3.34 25.24
N ILE A 261 -12.49 -3.71 26.46
CA ILE A 261 -13.81 -3.39 27.02
C ILE A 261 -13.93 -1.88 27.24
N TYR A 262 -12.90 -1.25 27.83
CA TYR A 262 -12.87 0.18 28.09
C TYR A 262 -12.90 1.02 26.79
N ALA A 263 -12.07 0.66 25.80
CA ALA A 263 -12.02 1.32 24.50
C ALA A 263 -13.34 1.21 23.74
N ARG A 264 -14.07 0.09 23.87
CA ARG A 264 -15.40 -0.07 23.27
C ARG A 264 -16.47 0.76 23.99
N GLY A 265 -16.31 1.00 25.29
CA GLY A 265 -17.19 1.85 26.09
C GLY A 265 -17.08 3.35 25.77
N HIS A 266 -15.88 3.82 25.40
CA HIS A 266 -15.60 5.23 25.05
C HIS A 266 -15.78 5.57 23.56
N ALA A 267 -16.00 4.58 22.69
CA ALA A 267 -16.23 4.77 21.25
C ALA A 267 -17.73 4.85 20.86
N LYS A 268 -18.64 4.79 21.85
CA LYS A 268 -20.07 5.09 21.70
C LYS A 268 -20.35 6.49 22.23
#